data_AF-A0A819AYN1-F1
#
_entry.id   AF-A0A819AYN1-F1
#
_cell.length_a   1.000
_cell.length_b   1.000
_cell.length_c   1.000
_cell.angle_alpha   90.00
_cell.angle_beta   90.00
_cell.angle_gamma   90.00
#
_symmetry.space_group_name_H-M   'P 1'
#
loop_
_entity.id
_entity.type
_entity.pdbx_description
1 polymer ?
#
loop_
_entity_poly.entity_id
_entity_poly.type
_entity_poly.pdbx_seq_one_letter_code
_entity_poly.pdbx_strand_id
1 'polypeptide(L)'
;MATSSTLIHNAYLPDNAIPTAETRIKLADRISISPLGEYNIWYINLYWHMLTRIVLGTWAWGDTRFWNWTPESDPKAKEAFDISISKGINTFDTAEIYGDGESERCIARYKENNPAAADIVECVDLYQIHGPIHLRSVEVLGNALAEAVKLGLTKTVGVSNYSTEEMIRMYDCLQKHGIQLASNQVEYSLIRRLPETSGHIAECHKRGVAVLGYCPLVS
;
A
#
# COMPACT_ATOMS: atom_id res chain seq x y z
N MET A 1 14.26 -3.08 12.93
CA MET A 1 13.76 -2.51 11.67
C MET A 1 12.28 -2.78 11.70
N ALA A 2 11.47 -1.72 11.72
CA ALA A 2 10.05 -1.86 11.45
C ALA A 2 9.89 -1.69 9.93
N THR A 3 9.33 -2.68 9.27
CA THR A 3 8.82 -2.68 7.91
C THR A 3 7.32 -2.36 7.95
N SER A 4 6.75 -1.87 6.84
CA SER A 4 5.28 -1.75 6.71
C SER A 4 4.86 -2.66 5.56
N SER A 5 3.84 -3.47 5.78
CA SER A 5 3.30 -4.40 4.79
C SER A 5 1.94 -3.89 4.34
N THR A 6 1.88 -3.19 3.21
CA THR A 6 0.57 -2.85 2.63
C THR A 6 0.06 -4.03 1.82
N LEU A 7 -0.84 -4.81 2.42
CA LEU A 7 -1.54 -5.93 1.82
C LEU A 7 -2.57 -5.45 0.79
N ILE A 8 -2.12 -5.25 -0.44
CA ILE A 8 -2.97 -4.82 -1.54
C ILE A 8 -3.59 -6.03 -2.22
N HIS A 9 -4.88 -6.32 -2.05
CA HIS A 9 -5.50 -7.33 -2.91
C HIS A 9 -5.78 -6.77 -4.31
N ASN A 10 -5.40 -7.55 -5.32
CA ASN A 10 -5.73 -7.31 -6.71
C ASN A 10 -7.24 -7.45 -6.91
N ALA A 11 -7.96 -6.39 -7.28
CA ALA A 11 -9.29 -6.56 -7.85
C ALA A 11 -9.17 -7.50 -9.06
N TYR A 12 -9.89 -8.63 -9.04
CA TYR A 12 -9.90 -9.59 -10.15
C TYR A 12 -10.16 -8.85 -11.47
N LEU A 13 -9.14 -8.77 -12.32
CA LEU A 13 -9.26 -8.26 -13.67
C LEU A 13 -9.32 -9.49 -14.59
N PRO A 14 -10.32 -9.60 -15.49
CA PRO A 14 -10.28 -10.63 -16.52
C PRO A 14 -9.00 -10.44 -17.36
N ASP A 15 -8.40 -11.54 -17.84
CA ASP A 15 -7.06 -11.56 -18.47
C ASP A 15 -6.87 -10.57 -19.64
N ASN A 16 -7.97 -10.12 -20.23
CA ASN A 16 -8.03 -9.14 -21.31
C ASN A 16 -7.89 -7.67 -20.85
N ALA A 17 -7.86 -7.39 -19.54
CA ALA A 17 -7.73 -6.05 -18.97
C ALA A 17 -6.30 -5.69 -18.55
N ILE A 18 -5.32 -6.61 -18.71
CA ILE A 18 -3.89 -6.35 -18.44
C ILE A 18 -3.25 -5.67 -19.67
N PRO A 19 -2.85 -4.38 -19.60
CA PRO A 19 -2.29 -3.68 -20.76
C PRO A 19 -0.93 -4.25 -21.17
N THR A 20 -0.65 -4.30 -22.47
CA THR A 20 0.64 -4.78 -23.02
C THR A 20 1.82 -3.89 -22.62
N ALA A 21 3.06 -4.39 -22.72
CA ALA A 21 4.29 -3.63 -22.39
C ALA A 21 4.40 -2.27 -23.08
N GLU A 22 3.95 -2.16 -24.33
CA GLU A 22 3.92 -0.90 -25.08
C GLU A 22 2.79 0.04 -24.64
N THR A 23 1.67 -0.49 -24.17
CA THR A 23 0.57 0.29 -23.58
C THR A 23 0.92 0.79 -22.18
N ARG A 24 1.73 0.02 -21.43
CA ARG A 24 2.24 0.35 -20.08
C ARG A 24 3.10 1.62 -20.06
N ILE A 25 3.90 1.88 -21.09
CA ILE A 25 4.72 3.11 -21.21
C ILE A 25 3.84 4.35 -21.47
N LYS A 26 2.73 4.21 -22.20
CA LYS A 26 1.79 5.32 -22.47
C LYS A 26 0.81 5.62 -21.32
N LEU A 27 0.60 4.66 -20.41
CA LEU A 27 -0.25 4.83 -19.22
C LEU A 27 0.49 5.41 -18.01
N ALA A 28 1.83 5.47 -18.03
CA ALA A 28 2.62 6.12 -16.98
C ALA A 28 2.22 7.60 -16.74
N ASP A 29 1.64 8.25 -17.76
CA ASP A 29 1.13 9.62 -17.67
C ASP A 29 -0.31 9.73 -17.13
N ARG A 30 -0.98 8.61 -16.82
CA ARG A 30 -2.38 8.60 -16.38
C ARG A 30 -2.60 7.54 -15.31
N ILE A 31 -2.69 7.98 -14.06
CA ILE A 31 -3.58 7.36 -13.09
C ILE A 31 -4.95 7.23 -13.78
N SER A 32 -5.27 6.04 -14.31
CA SER A 32 -6.52 5.81 -15.01
C SER A 32 -7.60 5.52 -13.97
N ILE A 33 -8.56 6.43 -13.86
CA ILE A 33 -9.65 6.35 -12.89
C ILE A 33 -10.84 5.72 -13.61
N SER A 34 -11.27 4.52 -13.21
CA SER A 34 -12.46 3.87 -13.76
C SER A 34 -13.25 3.19 -12.64
N PRO A 35 -14.59 3.32 -12.59
CA PRO A 35 -15.38 2.56 -11.65
C PRO A 35 -15.36 1.09 -12.10
N LEU A 36 -15.04 0.17 -11.19
CA LEU A 36 -15.29 -1.26 -11.39
C LEU A 36 -16.25 -1.77 -10.31
N GLY A 37 -17.21 -2.59 -10.72
CA GLY A 37 -18.23 -3.20 -9.85
C GLY A 37 -19.46 -2.32 -9.60
N GLU A 38 -20.46 -2.89 -8.92
CA GLU A 38 -21.78 -2.30 -8.69
C GLU A 38 -21.76 -1.02 -7.82
N TYR A 39 -20.66 -0.75 -7.10
CA TYR A 39 -20.56 0.33 -6.10
C TYR A 39 -19.82 1.59 -6.54
N ASN A 40 -19.49 1.76 -7.82
CA ASN A 40 -18.73 2.92 -8.34
C ASN A 40 -17.39 3.15 -7.59
N ILE A 41 -16.72 2.08 -7.15
CA ILE A 41 -15.38 2.18 -6.55
C ILE A 41 -14.36 2.42 -7.66
N TRP A 42 -13.60 3.49 -7.48
CA TRP A 42 -12.53 3.91 -8.38
C TRP A 42 -11.21 3.25 -7.98
N TYR A 43 -10.48 2.77 -8.98
CA TYR A 43 -9.17 2.16 -8.80
C TYR A 43 -8.06 3.03 -9.36
N ILE A 44 -6.85 2.88 -8.80
CA ILE A 44 -5.60 3.50 -9.26
C ILE A 44 -4.70 2.38 -9.76
N ASN A 45 -4.32 2.45 -11.04
CA ASN A 45 -3.37 1.52 -11.63
C ASN A 45 -1.93 1.93 -11.27
N LEU A 46 -1.23 1.07 -10.52
CA LEU A 46 0.20 1.13 -10.24
C LEU A 46 0.96 0.11 -11.10
N TYR A 47 0.85 0.27 -12.43
CA TYR A 47 1.40 -0.61 -13.47
C TYR A 47 0.80 -2.02 -13.51
N TRP A 48 0.98 -2.78 -12.43
CA TRP A 48 0.58 -4.17 -12.26
C TRP A 48 -0.49 -4.36 -11.17
N HIS A 49 -0.83 -3.28 -10.45
CA HIS A 49 -1.70 -3.36 -9.27
C HIS A 49 -2.82 -2.34 -9.36
N MET A 50 -4.00 -2.77 -8.94
CA MET A 50 -5.16 -1.91 -8.82
C MET A 50 -5.40 -1.63 -7.34
N LEU A 51 -5.08 -0.42 -6.90
CA LEU A 51 -5.45 0.04 -5.56
C LEU A 51 -6.86 0.60 -5.58
N THR A 52 -7.67 0.30 -4.57
CA THR A 52 -8.86 1.11 -4.30
C THR A 52 -8.42 2.52 -3.89
N ARG A 53 -9.15 3.56 -4.32
CA ARG A 53 -8.86 4.95 -3.91
C ARG A 53 -8.88 5.16 -2.39
N ILE A 54 -9.57 4.28 -1.67
CA ILE A 54 -9.59 4.22 -0.21
C ILE A 54 -8.97 2.89 0.18
N VAL A 55 -7.91 2.95 0.99
CA VAL A 55 -7.25 1.78 1.58
C VAL A 55 -7.67 1.69 3.03
N LEU A 56 -8.04 0.51 3.51
CA LEU A 56 -8.35 0.31 4.93
C LEU A 56 -7.05 0.15 5.72
N GLY A 57 -6.67 1.20 6.46
CA GLY A 57 -5.55 1.14 7.40
C GLY A 57 -5.92 0.38 8.67
N THR A 58 -5.06 -0.55 9.08
CA THR A 58 -5.31 -1.47 10.20
C THR A 58 -4.38 -1.22 11.39
N TRP A 59 -3.76 -0.02 11.47
CA TRP A 59 -2.82 0.35 12.54
C TRP A 59 -3.41 0.21 13.95
N ALA A 60 -4.68 0.61 14.12
CA ALA A 60 -5.34 0.52 15.42
C ALA A 60 -5.66 -0.93 15.85
N TRP A 61 -5.61 -1.90 14.94
CA TRP A 61 -6.10 -3.24 15.20
C TRP A 61 -5.16 -4.03 16.10
N GLY A 62 -5.66 -4.39 17.28
CA GLY A 62 -4.88 -5.09 18.31
C GLY A 62 -3.92 -4.22 19.11
N ASP A 63 -3.84 -2.91 18.84
CA ASP A 63 -2.88 -2.02 19.50
C ASP A 63 -3.41 -1.46 20.83
N THR A 64 -2.98 -2.09 21.92
CA THR A 64 -3.32 -1.68 23.29
C THR A 64 -2.53 -0.47 23.78
N ARG A 65 -1.46 -0.07 23.09
CA ARG A 65 -0.52 0.97 23.55
C ARG A 65 -0.87 2.35 23.02
N PHE A 66 -1.12 2.47 21.72
CA PHE A 66 -1.40 3.76 21.07
C PHE A 66 -2.88 3.98 20.83
N TRP A 67 -3.64 2.91 20.63
CA TRP A 67 -5.05 2.98 20.23
C TRP A 67 -6.03 2.48 21.30
N ASN A 68 -5.54 2.18 22.51
CA ASN A 68 -6.34 1.67 23.63
C ASN A 68 -7.26 0.50 23.23
N TRP A 69 -6.75 -0.42 22.40
CA TRP A 69 -7.50 -1.58 21.98
C TRP A 69 -7.97 -2.43 23.18
N THR A 70 -9.22 -2.85 23.15
CA THR A 70 -9.80 -3.77 24.14
C THR A 70 -10.53 -4.92 23.42
N PRO A 71 -10.89 -6.01 24.12
CA PRO A 71 -11.69 -7.08 23.50
C PRO A 71 -13.00 -6.58 22.87
N GLU A 72 -13.59 -5.49 23.39
CA GLU A 72 -14.80 -4.87 22.84
C GLU A 72 -14.57 -4.10 21.52
N SER A 73 -13.31 -3.82 21.17
CA SER A 73 -12.92 -3.22 19.89
C SER A 73 -12.96 -4.22 18.73
N ASP A 74 -12.66 -5.50 18.99
CA ASP A 74 -12.54 -6.53 17.95
C ASP A 74 -13.82 -6.73 17.11
N PRO A 75 -15.04 -6.81 17.71
CA PRO A 75 -16.26 -6.89 16.91
C PRO A 75 -16.48 -5.69 15.97
N LYS A 76 -16.08 -4.48 16.39
CA LYS A 76 -16.21 -3.26 15.58
C LYS A 76 -15.20 -3.23 14.43
N ALA A 77 -13.99 -3.71 14.67
CA ALA A 77 -12.99 -3.85 13.62
C ALA A 77 -13.39 -4.91 12.59
N LYS A 78 -13.95 -6.03 13.03
CA LYS A 78 -14.54 -7.04 12.14
C LYS A 78 -15.69 -6.44 11.31
N GLU A 79 -16.58 -5.68 11.93
CA GLU A 79 -17.67 -4.99 11.22
C GLU A 79 -17.12 -4.02 10.16
N ALA A 80 -16.10 -3.23 10.49
CA ALA A 80 -15.43 -2.34 9.53
C ALA A 80 -14.78 -3.12 8.37
N PHE A 81 -14.16 -4.27 8.64
CA PHE A 81 -13.64 -5.17 7.62
C PHE A 81 -14.75 -5.67 6.70
N ASP A 82 -15.82 -6.24 7.25
CA ASP A 82 -16.94 -6.80 6.48
C ASP A 82 -17.63 -5.74 5.61
N ILE A 83 -17.84 -4.53 6.15
CA ILE A 83 -18.39 -3.39 5.41
C ILE A 83 -17.45 -3.02 4.26
N SER A 84 -16.15 -2.92 4.51
CA SER A 84 -15.16 -2.58 3.49
C SER A 84 -15.23 -3.55 2.31
N ILE A 85 -15.20 -4.86 2.59
CA ILE A 85 -15.36 -5.91 1.58
C ILE A 85 -16.69 -5.79 0.84
N SER A 86 -17.80 -5.63 1.57
CA SER A 86 -19.14 -5.52 0.96
C SER A 86 -19.30 -4.34 0.01
N LYS A 87 -18.47 -3.30 0.16
CA LYS A 87 -18.44 -2.15 -0.74
C LYS A 87 -17.45 -2.30 -1.88
N GLY A 88 -16.56 -3.28 -1.84
CA GLY A 88 -15.49 -3.50 -2.81
C GLY A 88 -14.15 -2.87 -2.41
N ILE A 89 -14.00 -2.42 -1.16
CA ILE A 89 -12.69 -2.04 -0.61
C ILE A 89 -11.97 -3.33 -0.24
N ASN A 90 -11.05 -3.75 -1.10
CA ASN A 90 -10.28 -4.98 -0.95
C ASN A 90 -8.79 -4.71 -0.66
N THR A 91 -8.39 -3.45 -0.51
CA THR A 91 -7.01 -3.06 -0.24
C THR A 91 -6.83 -2.75 1.24
N PHE A 92 -5.89 -3.42 1.92
CA PHE A 92 -5.63 -3.29 3.36
C PHE A 92 -4.19 -2.88 3.62
N ASP A 93 -3.99 -1.91 4.50
CA ASP A 93 -2.66 -1.49 4.93
C ASP A 93 -2.38 -2.02 6.33
N THR A 94 -1.28 -2.76 6.52
CA THR A 94 -0.84 -3.30 7.80
C THR A 94 0.68 -3.17 7.97
N ALA A 95 1.23 -3.65 9.07
CA ALA A 95 2.65 -3.70 9.33
C ALA A 95 2.93 -4.71 10.44
N GLU A 96 4.12 -5.32 10.45
CA GLU A 96 4.45 -6.27 11.51
C GLU A 96 4.52 -5.63 12.90
N ILE A 97 4.70 -4.30 12.96
CA ILE A 97 4.70 -3.53 14.21
C ILE A 97 3.28 -3.17 14.69
N TYR A 98 2.24 -3.25 13.86
CA TYR A 98 0.88 -2.88 14.23
C TYR A 98 0.30 -3.87 15.23
N GLY A 99 0.04 -3.38 16.46
CA GLY A 99 -0.42 -4.22 17.56
C GLY A 99 0.52 -5.40 17.88
N ASP A 100 1.85 -5.23 17.69
CA ASP A 100 2.82 -6.32 17.81
C ASP A 100 2.45 -7.54 16.91
N GLY A 101 2.05 -7.26 15.67
CA GLY A 101 1.62 -8.21 14.65
C GLY A 101 0.16 -8.66 14.78
N GLU A 102 -0.59 -8.14 15.76
CA GLU A 102 -1.99 -8.52 15.94
C GLU A 102 -2.89 -8.03 14.81
N SER A 103 -2.52 -6.92 14.17
CA SER A 103 -3.24 -6.41 13.00
C SER A 103 -3.33 -7.43 11.86
N GLU A 104 -2.21 -8.09 11.52
CA GLU A 104 -2.18 -9.17 10.51
C GLU A 104 -3.01 -10.38 10.95
N ARG A 105 -3.00 -10.73 12.25
CA ARG A 105 -3.82 -11.82 12.80
C ARG A 105 -5.32 -11.49 12.76
N CYS A 106 -5.70 -10.24 13.00
CA CYS A 106 -7.09 -9.79 12.85
C CYS A 106 -7.56 -9.98 11.40
N ILE A 107 -6.79 -9.51 10.42
CA ILE A 107 -7.12 -9.68 8.99
C ILE A 107 -7.33 -11.16 8.65
N ALA A 108 -6.41 -12.03 9.09
CA ALA A 108 -6.50 -13.47 8.86
C ALA A 108 -7.78 -14.08 9.47
N ARG A 109 -8.10 -13.76 10.73
CA ARG A 109 -9.32 -14.26 11.41
C ARG A 109 -10.61 -13.75 10.77
N TYR A 110 -10.65 -12.48 10.35
CA TYR A 110 -11.85 -11.90 9.75
C TYR A 110 -12.12 -12.49 8.36
N LYS A 111 -11.05 -12.84 7.63
CA LYS A 111 -11.12 -13.54 6.34
C LYS A 111 -11.76 -14.92 6.44
N GLU A 112 -11.35 -15.75 7.40
CA GLU A 112 -11.78 -17.16 7.51
C GLU A 112 -13.31 -17.33 7.51
N ASN A 113 -14.03 -16.33 8.00
CA ASN A 113 -15.49 -16.36 8.13
C ASN A 113 -16.22 -15.52 7.07
N ASN A 114 -15.52 -15.08 6.01
CA ASN A 114 -16.07 -14.21 4.98
C ASN A 114 -15.74 -14.75 3.58
N PRO A 115 -16.68 -15.46 2.91
CA PRO A 115 -16.47 -16.00 1.57
C PRO A 115 -16.14 -14.92 0.52
N ALA A 116 -16.62 -13.68 0.69
CA ALA A 116 -16.28 -12.57 -0.20
C ALA A 116 -14.84 -12.06 -0.01
N ALA A 117 -14.15 -12.53 1.04
CA ALA A 117 -12.75 -12.26 1.32
C ALA A 117 -11.83 -13.45 0.99
N ALA A 118 -12.32 -14.52 0.37
CA ALA A 118 -11.55 -15.76 0.14
C ALA A 118 -10.21 -15.53 -0.57
N ASP A 119 -10.15 -14.56 -1.49
CA ASP A 119 -8.95 -14.27 -2.29
C ASP A 119 -8.00 -13.24 -1.64
N ILE A 120 -8.37 -12.70 -0.47
CA ILE A 120 -7.62 -11.67 0.24
C ILE A 120 -6.54 -12.37 1.07
N VAL A 121 -5.28 -11.91 1.05
CA VAL A 121 -4.14 -12.51 1.79
C VAL A 121 -3.51 -13.80 1.18
N GLU A 122 -3.50 -13.99 -0.13
CA GLU A 122 -2.65 -15.05 -0.72
C GLU A 122 -1.16 -14.68 -0.73
N CYS A 123 -0.84 -13.39 -0.88
CA CYS A 123 0.52 -12.87 -0.87
C CYS A 123 0.53 -11.37 -0.48
N VAL A 124 1.71 -10.84 -0.16
CA VAL A 124 1.91 -9.39 0.00
C VAL A 124 2.18 -8.77 -1.37
N ASP A 125 1.20 -8.07 -1.94
CA ASP A 125 1.35 -7.43 -3.25
C ASP A 125 2.32 -6.25 -3.24
N LEU A 126 2.26 -5.39 -2.21
CA LEU A 126 3.17 -4.25 -2.03
C LEU A 126 3.89 -4.34 -0.69
N TYR A 127 5.19 -4.58 -0.72
CA TYR A 127 6.02 -4.51 0.47
C TYR A 127 6.68 -3.14 0.62
N GLN A 128 6.55 -2.50 1.78
CA GLN A 128 7.08 -1.16 2.01
C GLN A 128 8.12 -1.11 3.14
N ILE A 129 9.07 -0.20 3.00
CA ILE A 129 9.92 0.19 4.13
C ILE A 129 9.17 1.24 4.95
N HIS A 130 8.91 0.96 6.23
CA HIS A 130 8.06 1.78 7.11
C HIS A 130 8.54 3.22 7.32
N GLY A 131 9.84 3.44 7.21
CA GLY A 131 10.47 4.73 7.46
C GLY A 131 11.95 4.72 7.09
N PRO A 132 12.56 5.91 6.89
CA PRO A 132 13.99 6.04 6.60
C PRO A 132 14.87 5.82 7.85
N ILE A 133 14.43 4.97 8.79
CA ILE A 133 15.15 4.66 10.03
C ILE A 133 15.80 3.30 9.89
N HIS A 134 16.99 3.29 9.30
CA HIS A 134 17.71 2.07 9.01
C HIS A 134 19.23 2.22 9.19
N LEU A 135 19.87 1.15 9.66
CA LEU A 135 21.32 1.10 9.92
C LEU A 135 22.19 0.98 8.65
N ARG A 136 21.56 0.81 7.49
CA ARG A 136 22.21 0.61 6.19
C ARG A 136 21.85 1.75 5.24
N SER A 137 22.51 1.86 4.10
CA SER A 137 22.15 2.88 3.12
C SER A 137 20.85 2.52 2.40
N VAL A 138 20.22 3.53 1.78
CA VAL A 138 19.01 3.34 0.94
C VAL A 138 19.27 2.31 -0.16
N GLU A 139 20.47 2.30 -0.75
CA GLU A 139 20.84 1.40 -1.84
C GLU A 139 20.94 -0.06 -1.38
N VAL A 140 21.44 -0.31 -0.16
CA VAL A 140 21.46 -1.67 0.40
C VAL A 140 20.05 -2.20 0.55
N LEU A 141 19.12 -1.36 1.01
CA LEU A 141 17.70 -1.74 1.14
C LEU A 141 17.04 -1.88 -0.22
N GLY A 142 17.33 -0.99 -1.18
CA GLY A 142 16.83 -1.11 -2.55
C GLY A 142 17.26 -2.41 -3.22
N ASN A 143 18.49 -2.86 -3.01
CA ASN A 143 18.96 -4.16 -3.50
C ASN A 143 18.20 -5.33 -2.84
N ALA A 144 17.96 -5.26 -1.53
CA ALA A 144 17.19 -6.29 -0.81
C ALA A 144 15.72 -6.35 -1.25
N LEU A 145 15.09 -5.19 -1.46
CA LEU A 145 13.75 -5.07 -2.04
C LEU A 145 13.71 -5.67 -3.46
N ALA A 146 14.71 -5.38 -4.28
CA ALA A 146 14.81 -5.94 -5.62
C ALA A 146 14.94 -7.47 -5.62
N GLU A 147 15.67 -8.03 -4.64
CA GLU A 147 15.77 -9.47 -4.43
C GLU A 147 14.43 -10.08 -4.00
N ALA A 148 13.71 -9.44 -3.08
CA ALA A 148 12.38 -9.90 -2.64
C ALA A 148 11.38 -9.99 -3.81
N VAL A 149 11.39 -9.01 -4.72
CA VAL A 149 10.57 -9.04 -5.95
C VAL A 149 10.99 -10.18 -6.88
N LYS A 150 12.29 -10.36 -7.12
CA LYS A 150 12.81 -11.42 -8.01
C LYS A 150 12.52 -12.83 -7.48
N LEU A 151 12.50 -12.99 -6.16
CA LEU A 151 12.13 -14.24 -5.49
C LEU A 151 10.61 -14.48 -5.47
N GLY A 152 9.80 -13.52 -5.92
CA GLY A 152 8.34 -13.62 -5.91
C GLY A 152 7.72 -13.50 -4.52
N LEU A 153 8.46 -13.01 -3.52
CA LEU A 153 7.95 -12.80 -2.15
C LEU A 153 6.95 -11.64 -2.08
N THR A 154 7.09 -10.69 -3.00
CA THR A 154 6.15 -9.59 -3.21
C THR A 154 6.11 -9.23 -4.68
N LYS A 155 4.96 -8.70 -5.13
CA LYS A 155 4.80 -8.32 -6.54
C LYS A 155 5.43 -6.96 -6.85
N THR A 156 5.45 -6.05 -5.87
CA THR A 156 6.05 -4.73 -6.01
C THR A 156 6.51 -4.17 -4.67
N VAL A 157 7.27 -3.08 -4.70
CA VAL A 157 7.84 -2.45 -3.51
C VAL A 157 7.55 -0.96 -3.43
N GLY A 158 7.52 -0.46 -2.20
CA GLY A 158 7.30 0.94 -1.88
C GLY A 158 8.14 1.38 -0.68
N VAL A 159 7.97 2.64 -0.31
CA VAL A 159 8.58 3.23 0.89
C VAL A 159 7.53 4.06 1.63
N SER A 160 7.76 4.34 2.90
CA SER A 160 6.91 5.20 3.71
C SER A 160 7.76 6.24 4.42
N ASN A 161 7.30 7.49 4.43
CA ASN A 161 7.93 8.65 5.05
C ASN A 161 9.34 8.98 4.51
N TYR A 162 9.69 8.52 3.30
CA TYR A 162 10.96 8.89 2.67
C TYR A 162 10.89 10.34 2.18
N SER A 163 11.96 11.11 2.41
CA SER A 163 12.10 12.44 1.81
C SER A 163 12.23 12.37 0.29
N THR A 164 12.17 13.52 -0.38
CA THR A 164 12.34 13.59 -1.84
C THR A 164 13.67 13.00 -2.30
N GLU A 165 14.77 13.33 -1.60
CA GLU A 165 16.09 12.82 -1.92
C GLU A 165 16.19 11.30 -1.71
N GLU A 166 15.69 10.80 -0.58
CA GLU A 166 15.73 9.37 -0.27
C GLU A 166 14.84 8.56 -1.24
N MET A 167 13.67 9.09 -1.59
CA MET A 167 12.77 8.48 -2.57
C MET A 167 13.44 8.40 -3.95
N ILE A 168 14.11 9.47 -4.40
CA ILE A 168 14.86 9.46 -5.67
C ILE A 168 15.96 8.41 -5.63
N ARG A 169 16.74 8.34 -4.55
CA ARG A 169 17.81 7.34 -4.40
C ARG A 169 17.28 5.91 -4.42
N MET A 170 16.15 5.66 -3.76
CA MET A 170 15.48 4.36 -3.78
C MET A 170 15.02 4.01 -5.20
N TYR A 171 14.35 4.95 -5.87
CA TYR A 171 13.90 4.81 -7.25
C TYR A 171 15.07 4.47 -8.18
N ASP A 172 16.15 5.27 -8.18
CA ASP A 172 17.32 5.06 -9.02
C ASP A 172 18.02 3.72 -8.72
N CYS A 173 17.98 3.25 -7.47
CA CYS A 173 18.50 1.94 -7.10
C CYS A 173 17.66 0.80 -7.71
N LEU A 174 16.33 0.86 -7.59
CA LEU A 174 15.43 -0.17 -8.11
C LEU A 174 15.42 -0.21 -9.65
N GLN A 175 15.57 0.94 -10.31
CA GLN A 175 15.64 1.02 -11.78
C GLN A 175 16.83 0.23 -12.35
N LYS A 176 17.95 0.12 -11.63
CA LYS A 176 19.09 -0.73 -12.03
C LYS A 176 18.73 -2.21 -12.13
N HIS A 177 17.62 -2.62 -11.51
CA HIS A 177 17.08 -3.97 -11.55
C HIS A 177 15.84 -4.10 -12.45
N GLY A 178 15.45 -3.03 -13.17
CA GLY A 178 14.23 -3.00 -13.97
C GLY A 178 12.94 -3.01 -13.12
N ILE A 179 13.03 -2.57 -11.86
CA ILE A 179 11.91 -2.55 -10.92
C ILE A 179 11.46 -1.11 -10.70
N GLN A 180 10.16 -0.87 -10.85
CA GLN A 180 9.52 0.41 -10.56
C GLN A 180 9.25 0.54 -9.05
N LEU A 181 9.62 1.66 -8.45
CA LEU A 181 9.13 2.02 -7.12
C LEU A 181 7.64 2.38 -7.24
N ALA A 182 6.77 1.60 -6.59
CA ALA A 182 5.33 1.75 -6.77
C ALA A 182 4.74 2.93 -5.98
N SER A 183 5.23 3.16 -4.76
CA SER A 183 4.65 4.16 -3.86
C SER A 183 5.65 4.79 -2.91
N ASN A 184 5.30 6.01 -2.47
CA ASN A 184 5.74 6.58 -1.21
C ASN A 184 4.50 6.91 -0.35
N GLN A 185 4.34 6.22 0.79
CA GLN A 185 3.27 6.49 1.74
C GLN A 185 3.70 7.62 2.69
N VAL A 186 2.92 8.68 2.80
CA VAL A 186 3.28 9.89 3.57
C VAL A 186 2.09 10.43 4.34
N GLU A 187 2.36 11.13 5.44
CA GLU A 187 1.31 11.84 6.17
C GLU A 187 0.79 12.99 5.31
N TYR A 188 -0.50 12.98 5.00
CA TYR A 188 -1.09 14.01 4.15
C TYR A 188 -2.56 14.25 4.49
N SER A 189 -2.88 15.50 4.81
CA SER A 189 -4.24 15.96 5.10
C SER A 189 -4.40 17.44 4.72
N LEU A 190 -5.62 17.97 4.80
CA LEU A 190 -5.88 19.39 4.52
C LEU A 190 -5.04 20.33 5.39
N ILE A 191 -4.64 19.91 6.59
CA ILE A 191 -3.81 20.73 7.49
C ILE A 191 -2.33 20.32 7.45
N ARG A 192 -2.00 19.06 7.13
CA ARG A 192 -0.62 18.56 7.01
C ARG A 192 -0.27 18.39 5.55
N ARG A 193 0.24 19.47 4.96
CA ARG A 193 0.49 19.59 3.51
C ARG A 193 1.96 19.62 3.13
N LEU A 194 2.89 19.27 4.04
CA LEU A 194 4.33 19.32 3.77
C LEU A 194 4.74 18.54 2.50
N PRO A 195 4.22 17.34 2.21
CA PRO A 195 4.54 16.65 0.96
C PRO A 195 4.11 17.43 -0.30
N GLU A 196 3.04 18.20 -0.23
CA GLU A 196 2.60 19.05 -1.33
C GLU A 196 3.47 20.31 -1.45
N THR A 197 3.65 21.05 -0.36
CA THR A 197 4.33 22.36 -0.37
C THR A 197 5.84 22.25 -0.58
N SER A 198 6.45 21.12 -0.22
CA SER A 198 7.87 20.84 -0.49
C SER A 198 8.14 20.40 -1.94
N GLY A 199 7.11 20.16 -2.74
CA GLY A 199 7.23 19.61 -4.09
C GLY A 199 7.44 18.09 -4.13
N HIS A 200 7.39 17.39 -3.00
CA HIS A 200 7.58 15.94 -2.92
C HIS A 200 6.56 15.16 -3.76
N ILE A 201 5.27 15.52 -3.68
CA ILE A 201 4.21 14.89 -4.49
C ILE A 201 4.50 15.06 -5.99
N ALA A 202 4.89 16.27 -6.41
CA ALA A 202 5.21 16.53 -7.81
C ALA A 202 6.39 15.68 -8.29
N GLU A 203 7.40 15.48 -7.44
CA GLU A 203 8.58 14.68 -7.77
C GLU A 203 8.28 13.17 -7.85
N CYS A 204 7.39 12.67 -6.99
CA CYS A 204 6.86 11.31 -7.07
C CYS A 204 6.12 11.09 -8.41
N HIS A 205 5.21 12.01 -8.77
CA HIS A 205 4.45 11.91 -10.01
C HIS A 205 5.32 11.93 -11.27
N LYS A 206 6.38 12.75 -11.31
CA LYS A 206 7.35 12.76 -12.44
C LYS A 206 8.01 11.40 -12.70
N ARG A 207 8.09 10.54 -11.67
CA ARG A 207 8.71 9.20 -11.73
C ARG A 207 7.69 8.06 -11.77
N GLY A 208 6.40 8.38 -11.85
CA GLY A 208 5.33 7.39 -11.76
C GLY A 208 5.26 6.68 -10.39
N VAL A 209 5.78 7.32 -9.33
CA VAL A 209 5.65 6.83 -7.95
C VAL A 209 4.34 7.38 -7.38
N ALA A 210 3.44 6.51 -6.92
CA ALA A 210 2.19 6.94 -6.31
C ALA A 210 2.39 7.46 -4.88
N VAL A 211 1.56 8.41 -4.49
CA VAL A 211 1.55 8.93 -3.12
C VAL A 211 0.36 8.34 -2.37
N LEU A 212 0.62 7.61 -1.30
CA LEU A 212 -0.40 7.07 -0.41
C LEU A 212 -0.50 7.96 0.83
N GLY A 213 -1.59 8.72 0.97
CA GLY A 213 -1.79 9.60 2.12
C GLY A 213 -2.35 8.85 3.33
N TYR A 214 -1.63 8.83 4.46
CA TYR A 214 -2.17 8.38 5.75
C TYR A 214 -2.54 9.55 6.68
N CYS A 215 -3.32 9.26 7.72
CA CYS A 215 -3.97 10.24 8.60
C CYS A 215 -4.72 11.36 7.83
N PRO A 216 -5.55 11.04 6.80
CA PRO A 216 -6.21 12.07 6.00
C PRO A 216 -7.21 12.92 6.80
N LEU A 217 -7.67 12.41 7.95
CA LEU A 217 -8.62 13.06 8.86
C LEU A 217 -7.97 13.66 10.12
N VAL A 218 -6.63 13.67 10.21
CA VAL A 218 -5.91 14.25 11.36
C VAL A 218 -6.27 13.58 12.69
N SER A 219 -6.18 12.25 12.71
CA SER A 219 -6.39 11.40 13.89
C SER A 219 -5.07 10.80 14.34
#